data_AF-C1AUL7-F1
#
_entry.id   AF-C1AUL7-F1
#
_cell.length_a   1.000
_cell.length_b   1.000
_cell.length_c   1.000
_cell.angle_alpha   90.00
_cell.angle_beta   90.00
_cell.angle_gamma   90.00
#
_symmetry.space_group_name_H-M   'P 1'
#
loop_
_entity.id
_entity.type
_entity.pdbx_description
1 polymer ?
#
loop_
_entity_poly.entity_id
_entity_poly.type
_entity_poly.pdbx_seq_one_letter_code
_entity_poly.pdbx_strand_id
1 'polypeptide(L)'
;MDMLRSVYPHDQVFGKYCTVQDYIDCPPDEVFRYLAHTRSLEEWTYSLRGFTPAGEPGLWLAYDRLGDTTEIYTRTVAHPAARTVDYHCAWDQGKHLWMVYLMRVVDARTVLDVDGSVVLWTNCHHPFYDQNPYPESAPADRVPWVGDFWEMFAAGHQLEMSNLKAICEYRWANGLPVTPTWMSE
;
A
#
# COMPACT_ATOMS: atom_id res chain seq x y z
N MET A 1 24.14 -8.97 23.28
CA MET A 1 24.77 -8.47 22.03
C MET A 1 24.56 -9.44 20.87
N ASP A 2 24.27 -10.72 21.15
CA ASP A 2 24.15 -11.81 20.16
C ASP A 2 23.04 -11.65 19.11
N MET A 3 22.09 -10.74 19.31
CA MET A 3 21.05 -10.42 18.33
C MET A 3 21.49 -9.35 17.30
N LEU A 4 22.60 -8.65 17.53
CA LEU A 4 23.11 -7.61 16.63
C LEU A 4 24.04 -8.25 15.60
N ARG A 5 23.66 -8.17 14.32
CA ARG A 5 24.45 -8.63 13.18
C ARG A 5 24.57 -7.52 12.14
N SER A 6 25.68 -7.50 11.41
CA SER A 6 25.88 -6.58 10.28
C SER A 6 25.10 -7.01 9.03
N VAL A 7 24.70 -8.28 8.96
CA VAL A 7 23.93 -8.86 7.86
C VAL A 7 22.88 -9.78 8.45
N TYR A 8 21.65 -9.68 7.94
CA TYR A 8 20.54 -10.55 8.27
C TYR A 8 20.05 -11.23 6.99
N PRO A 9 19.70 -12.52 7.04
CA PRO A 9 18.97 -13.20 5.97
C PRO A 9 17.64 -12.50 5.65
N HIS A 10 17.22 -12.55 4.38
CA HIS A 10 16.00 -11.89 3.91
C HIS A 10 14.75 -12.35 4.67
N ASP A 11 14.60 -13.67 4.84
CA ASP A 11 13.48 -14.30 5.57
C ASP A 11 13.43 -13.89 7.05
N GLN A 12 14.58 -13.62 7.68
CA GLN A 12 14.61 -13.14 9.07
C GLN A 12 14.09 -11.70 9.20
N VAL A 13 14.25 -10.88 8.17
CA VAL A 13 13.80 -9.49 8.17
C VAL A 13 12.38 -9.37 7.64
N PHE A 14 12.08 -10.02 6.52
CA PHE A 14 10.86 -9.83 5.72
C PHE A 14 9.94 -11.07 5.65
N GLY A 15 10.35 -12.21 6.23
CA GLY A 15 9.60 -13.47 6.10
C GLY A 15 8.19 -13.39 6.70
N LYS A 16 8.05 -12.87 7.92
CA LYS A 16 6.74 -12.77 8.60
C LYS A 16 6.09 -11.38 8.50
N TYR A 17 6.93 -10.35 8.46
CA TYR A 17 6.49 -8.96 8.42
C TYR A 17 7.33 -8.23 7.38
N CYS A 18 6.67 -7.56 6.44
CA CYS A 18 7.36 -6.77 5.43
C CYS A 18 7.15 -5.29 5.75
N THR A 19 8.18 -4.61 6.25
CA THR A 19 8.13 -3.18 6.58
C THR A 19 9.06 -2.39 5.67
N VAL A 20 8.53 -1.33 5.05
CA VAL A 20 9.30 -0.28 4.37
C VAL A 20 8.91 1.09 4.92
N GLN A 21 9.79 2.07 4.75
CA GLN A 21 9.56 3.42 5.22
C GLN A 21 10.38 4.42 4.42
N ASP A 22 9.90 5.65 4.34
CA ASP A 22 10.67 6.75 3.77
C ASP A 22 10.25 8.11 4.38
N TYR A 23 11.13 9.09 4.23
CA TYR A 23 10.83 10.50 4.44
C TYR A 23 10.22 11.09 3.17
N ILE A 24 9.24 11.99 3.31
CA ILE A 24 8.62 12.72 2.20
C ILE A 24 8.61 14.22 2.55
N ASP A 25 9.17 15.04 1.67
CA ASP A 25 9.18 16.51 1.77
C ASP A 25 7.81 17.11 1.41
N CYS A 26 6.82 16.75 2.22
CA CYS A 26 5.43 17.16 2.10
C CYS A 26 4.77 17.11 3.49
N PRO A 27 3.92 18.08 3.86
CA PRO A 27 3.29 18.11 5.18
C PRO A 27 2.49 16.82 5.48
N PRO A 28 2.53 16.33 6.74
CA PRO A 28 1.94 15.04 7.09
C PRO A 28 0.43 14.98 6.88
N ASP A 29 -0.28 16.10 7.05
CA ASP A 29 -1.72 16.16 6.82
C ASP A 29 -2.09 16.07 5.34
N GLU A 30 -1.23 16.58 4.44
CA GLU A 30 -1.42 16.50 2.99
C GLU A 30 -1.15 15.07 2.49
N VAL A 31 -0.05 14.46 2.93
CA VAL A 31 0.26 13.05 2.61
C VAL A 31 -0.83 12.12 3.14
N PHE A 32 -1.26 12.32 4.39
CA PHE A 32 -2.35 11.54 4.97
C PHE A 32 -3.65 11.66 4.17
N ARG A 33 -4.06 12.89 3.79
CA ARG A 33 -5.31 13.10 3.04
C ARG A 33 -5.28 12.42 1.67
N TYR A 34 -4.12 12.44 1.00
CA TYR A 34 -3.92 11.74 -0.26
C TYR A 34 -4.04 10.22 -0.08
N LEU A 35 -3.31 9.64 0.88
CA LEU A 35 -3.37 8.20 1.15
C LEU A 35 -4.77 7.74 1.61
N ALA A 36 -5.48 8.54 2.41
CA ALA A 36 -6.83 8.20 2.89
C ALA A 36 -7.86 8.06 1.76
N HIS A 37 -7.55 8.53 0.56
CA HIS A 37 -8.39 8.35 -0.62
C HIS A 37 -8.03 7.06 -1.37
N THR A 38 -8.94 6.09 -1.46
CA THR A 38 -8.67 4.77 -2.11
C THR A 38 -8.11 4.91 -3.52
N ARG A 39 -8.65 5.84 -4.33
CA ARG A 39 -8.20 6.08 -5.71
C ARG A 39 -6.77 6.64 -5.82
N SER A 40 -6.13 7.06 -4.72
CA SER A 40 -4.69 7.39 -4.75
C SER A 40 -3.84 6.22 -5.20
N LEU A 41 -4.28 4.99 -4.91
CA LEU A 41 -3.64 3.76 -5.36
C LEU A 41 -3.48 3.71 -6.88
N GLU A 42 -4.32 4.40 -7.67
CA GLU A 42 -4.19 4.47 -9.13
C GLU A 42 -2.94 5.20 -9.61
N GLU A 43 -2.42 6.11 -8.80
CA GLU A 43 -1.33 6.99 -9.20
C GLU A 43 0.02 6.47 -8.74
N TRP A 44 0.13 6.02 -7.49
CA TRP A 44 1.43 5.67 -6.88
C TRP A 44 1.76 4.17 -6.91
N THR A 45 0.76 3.29 -6.95
CA THR A 45 1.03 1.85 -7.05
C THR A 45 1.56 1.48 -8.43
N TYR A 46 2.35 0.43 -8.50
CA TYR A 46 2.94 -0.06 -9.73
C TYR A 46 1.86 -0.56 -10.70
N SER A 47 0.83 -1.26 -10.19
CA SER A 47 -0.06 -2.05 -11.04
C SER A 47 -1.57 -1.80 -10.88
N LEU A 48 -2.05 -1.17 -9.80
CA LEU A 48 -3.49 -1.08 -9.56
C LEU A 48 -4.13 0.04 -10.38
N ARG A 49 -5.08 -0.28 -11.26
CA ARG A 49 -5.73 0.71 -12.15
C ARG A 49 -7.22 0.44 -12.34
N GLY A 50 -7.99 1.48 -12.61
CA GLY A 50 -9.40 1.37 -13.01
C GLY A 50 -10.36 1.16 -11.85
N PHE A 51 -10.13 1.87 -10.74
CA PHE A 51 -10.95 1.82 -9.55
C PHE A 51 -12.39 2.24 -9.84
N THR A 52 -13.32 1.33 -9.57
CA THR A 52 -14.75 1.55 -9.68
C THR A 52 -15.47 1.05 -8.41
N PRO A 53 -16.60 1.66 -8.00
CA PRO A 53 -17.35 1.16 -6.85
C PRO A 53 -17.86 -0.27 -7.06
N ALA A 54 -17.72 -1.13 -6.05
CA ALA A 54 -17.99 -2.57 -6.15
C ALA A 54 -19.11 -3.04 -5.22
N GLY A 55 -20.35 -2.63 -5.50
CA GLY A 55 -21.57 -3.13 -4.84
C GLY A 55 -21.79 -2.67 -3.39
N GLU A 56 -20.79 -2.78 -2.53
CA GLU A 56 -20.83 -2.32 -1.13
C GLU A 56 -20.25 -0.91 -0.97
N PRO A 57 -20.81 -0.07 -0.07
CA PRO A 57 -20.24 1.23 0.24
C PRO A 57 -18.76 1.14 0.66
N GLY A 58 -17.92 1.95 0.02
CA GLY A 58 -16.48 2.02 0.29
C GLY A 58 -15.66 0.83 -0.22
N LEU A 59 -16.28 -0.16 -0.85
CA LEU A 59 -15.58 -1.23 -1.56
C LEU A 59 -15.33 -0.81 -3.01
N TRP A 60 -14.09 -0.98 -3.46
CA TRP A 60 -13.67 -0.65 -4.81
C TRP A 60 -13.13 -1.89 -5.51
N LEU A 61 -13.44 -2.04 -6.79
CA LEU A 61 -12.83 -2.99 -7.70
C LEU A 61 -11.80 -2.24 -8.55
N ALA A 62 -10.62 -2.81 -8.68
CA ALA A 62 -9.59 -2.38 -9.62
C ALA A 62 -8.98 -3.60 -10.33
N TYR A 63 -8.08 -3.35 -11.26
CA TYR A 63 -7.29 -4.37 -11.94
C TYR A 63 -5.84 -4.26 -11.55
N ASP A 64 -5.27 -5.37 -11.08
CA ASP A 64 -3.84 -5.56 -10.89
C ASP A 64 -3.20 -5.97 -12.22
N ARG A 65 -2.41 -5.05 -12.77
CA ARG A 65 -1.74 -5.18 -14.07
C ARG A 65 -0.43 -5.98 -14.06
N LEU A 66 -0.05 -6.58 -12.92
CA LEU A 66 1.05 -7.55 -12.89
C LEU A 66 0.70 -8.87 -13.62
N GLY A 67 -0.60 -9.19 -13.71
CA GLY A 67 -1.12 -10.27 -14.57
C GLY A 67 -2.02 -9.72 -15.69
N ASP A 68 -2.56 -10.61 -16.51
CA ASP A 68 -3.32 -10.20 -17.71
C ASP A 68 -4.56 -9.35 -17.37
N THR A 69 -5.35 -9.74 -16.36
CA THR A 69 -6.44 -8.94 -15.76
C THR A 69 -6.87 -9.48 -14.39
N THR A 70 -6.01 -9.39 -13.36
CA THR A 70 -6.40 -9.82 -12.01
C THR A 70 -7.30 -8.78 -11.35
N GLU A 71 -8.49 -9.17 -10.91
CA GLU A 71 -9.36 -8.30 -10.13
C GLU A 71 -8.84 -8.18 -8.69
N ILE A 72 -8.83 -6.96 -8.16
CA ILE A 72 -8.49 -6.69 -6.77
C ILE A 72 -9.56 -5.80 -6.14
N TYR A 73 -10.09 -6.28 -5.02
CA TYR A 73 -11.09 -5.55 -4.25
C TYR A 73 -10.39 -4.85 -3.10
N THR A 74 -10.70 -3.57 -2.87
CA THR A 74 -10.01 -2.75 -1.86
C THR A 74 -10.99 -1.90 -1.07
N ARG A 75 -10.76 -1.80 0.24
CA ARG A 75 -11.40 -0.86 1.16
C ARG A 75 -10.32 -0.13 1.95
N THR A 76 -10.47 1.19 2.05
CA THR A 76 -9.56 2.04 2.84
C THR A 76 -10.19 2.35 4.18
N VAL A 77 -9.45 2.10 5.26
CA VAL A 77 -9.83 2.49 6.64
C VAL A 77 -8.83 3.54 7.11
N ALA A 78 -9.29 4.77 7.32
CA ALA A 78 -8.43 5.89 7.70
C ALA A 78 -8.83 6.47 9.06
N HIS A 79 -7.83 6.79 9.88
CA HIS A 79 -8.02 7.42 11.20
C HIS A 79 -7.21 8.72 11.30
N PRO A 80 -7.83 9.90 11.04
CA PRO A 80 -7.12 11.18 10.97
C PRO A 80 -6.34 11.56 12.23
N ALA A 81 -6.88 11.29 13.42
CA ALA A 81 -6.22 11.63 14.68
C ALA A 81 -4.90 10.89 14.90
N ALA A 82 -4.76 9.69 14.32
CA ALA A 82 -3.54 8.88 14.40
C ALA A 82 -2.73 8.89 13.09
N ARG A 83 -3.29 9.49 12.02
CA ARG A 83 -2.80 9.45 10.63
C ARG A 83 -2.45 8.05 10.17
N THR A 84 -3.31 7.08 10.51
CA THR A 84 -3.19 5.70 10.01
C THR A 84 -4.13 5.48 8.84
N VAL A 85 -3.65 4.71 7.87
CA VAL A 85 -4.41 4.29 6.70
C VAL A 85 -4.15 2.81 6.49
N ASP A 86 -5.22 2.03 6.55
CA ASP A 86 -5.15 0.59 6.28
C ASP A 86 -5.85 0.33 4.95
N TYR A 87 -5.14 -0.22 3.97
CA TYR A 87 -5.76 -0.74 2.75
C TYR A 87 -6.00 -2.23 2.95
N HIS A 88 -7.28 -2.58 3.05
CA HIS A 88 -7.72 -3.97 3.12
C HIS A 88 -8.08 -4.39 1.71
N CYS A 89 -7.38 -5.38 1.16
CA CYS A 89 -7.69 -5.89 -0.16
C CYS A 89 -7.63 -7.41 -0.27
N ALA A 90 -8.12 -7.92 -1.39
CA ALA A 90 -7.95 -9.30 -1.79
C ALA A 90 -8.03 -9.39 -3.32
N TRP A 91 -7.20 -10.26 -3.91
CA TRP A 91 -7.42 -10.69 -5.28
C TRP A 91 -8.71 -11.52 -5.37
N ASP A 92 -9.37 -11.42 -6.51
CA ASP A 92 -10.49 -12.27 -6.99
C ASP A 92 -11.82 -12.16 -6.23
N GLN A 93 -11.85 -11.57 -5.02
CA GLN A 93 -13.08 -11.45 -4.24
C GLN A 93 -13.07 -10.26 -3.26
N GLY A 94 -14.25 -9.73 -2.95
CA GLY A 94 -14.44 -8.57 -2.07
C GLY A 94 -15.00 -8.87 -0.67
N LYS A 95 -15.15 -10.14 -0.27
CA LYS A 95 -15.79 -10.57 0.98
C LYS A 95 -14.82 -10.63 2.17
N HIS A 96 -13.65 -11.21 1.96
CA HIS A 96 -12.61 -11.35 2.99
C HIS A 96 -11.34 -10.66 2.51
N LEU A 97 -11.19 -9.40 2.87
CA LEU A 97 -10.05 -8.56 2.45
C LEU A 97 -8.84 -8.83 3.37
N TRP A 98 -8.12 -9.90 3.07
CA TRP A 98 -7.08 -10.48 3.94
C TRP A 98 -5.66 -9.94 3.67
N MET A 99 -5.43 -9.30 2.52
CA MET A 99 -4.19 -8.60 2.21
C MET A 99 -4.28 -7.21 2.83
N VAL A 100 -3.64 -6.99 3.98
CA VAL A 100 -3.76 -5.74 4.73
C VAL A 100 -2.44 -4.98 4.72
N TYR A 101 -2.50 -3.76 4.21
CA TYR A 101 -1.40 -2.82 4.08
C TYR A 101 -1.56 -1.75 5.15
N LEU A 102 -0.76 -1.82 6.21
CA LEU A 102 -0.84 -0.95 7.38
C LEU A 102 0.08 0.25 7.18
N MET A 103 -0.47 1.45 7.04
CA MET A 103 0.32 2.67 6.87
C MET A 103 0.14 3.65 8.02
N ARG A 104 1.20 4.39 8.30
CA ARG A 104 1.19 5.51 9.24
C ARG A 104 1.99 6.68 8.71
N VAL A 105 1.38 7.87 8.69
CA VAL A 105 2.07 9.13 8.41
C VAL A 105 2.43 9.81 9.72
N VAL A 106 3.71 10.11 9.90
CA VAL A 106 4.24 10.74 11.11
C VAL A 106 4.78 12.12 10.75
N ASP A 107 4.54 13.09 11.61
CA ASP A 107 5.13 14.42 11.48
C ASP A 107 6.65 14.34 11.67
N ALA A 108 7.41 14.64 10.60
CA ALA A 108 8.87 14.56 10.62
C ALA A 108 9.49 15.53 11.62
N ARG A 109 8.79 16.64 11.97
CA ARG A 109 9.27 17.57 13.00
C ARG A 109 9.39 16.89 14.35
N THR A 110 8.46 15.98 14.64
CA THR A 110 8.43 15.26 15.92
C THR A 110 9.51 14.18 16.02
N VAL A 111 9.85 13.52 14.91
CA VAL A 111 10.70 12.31 14.93
C VAL A 111 12.09 12.49 14.33
N LEU A 112 12.32 13.54 13.53
CA LEU A 112 13.58 13.83 12.83
C LEU A 112 14.03 15.30 12.95
N ASP A 113 13.22 16.17 13.56
CA ASP A 113 13.45 17.63 13.66
C ASP A 113 13.67 18.34 12.30
N VAL A 114 12.95 17.88 11.28
CA VAL A 114 12.86 18.52 9.96
C VAL A 114 11.40 18.71 9.57
N ASP A 115 11.11 19.63 8.65
CA ASP A 115 9.76 19.73 8.08
C ASP A 115 9.46 18.51 7.19
N GLY A 116 8.18 18.23 6.93
CA GLY A 116 7.77 17.09 6.10
C GLY A 116 7.15 15.95 6.88
N SER A 117 7.22 14.73 6.34
CA SER A 117 6.59 13.55 6.92
C SER A 117 7.46 12.30 6.81
N VAL A 118 7.23 11.35 7.70
CA VAL A 118 7.74 9.99 7.60
C VAL A 118 6.56 9.06 7.37
N VAL A 119 6.62 8.23 6.33
CA VAL A 119 5.61 7.21 6.06
C VAL A 119 6.17 5.85 6.42
N LEU A 120 5.46 5.13 7.29
CA LEU A 120 5.72 3.75 7.66
C LEU A 120 4.69 2.87 6.98
N TRP A 121 5.11 1.74 6.41
CA TRP A 121 4.23 0.79 5.75
C TRP A 121 4.63 -0.64 6.13
N THR A 122 3.69 -1.40 6.69
CA THR A 122 3.89 -2.82 7.03
C THR A 122 2.79 -3.71 6.46
N ASN A 123 3.19 -4.87 5.93
CA ASN A 123 2.30 -6.00 5.68
C ASN A 123 2.68 -7.17 6.58
N CYS A 124 1.69 -7.98 6.93
CA CYS A 124 1.87 -9.23 7.68
C CYS A 124 1.66 -10.43 6.74
N HIS A 125 2.49 -11.46 6.87
CA HIS A 125 2.35 -12.69 6.09
C HIS A 125 1.12 -13.48 6.56
N HIS A 126 -0.05 -13.14 6.02
CA HIS A 126 -1.28 -13.89 6.25
C HIS A 126 -1.12 -15.32 5.71
N PRO A 127 -1.67 -16.37 6.36
CA PRO A 127 -1.57 -17.75 5.88
C PRO A 127 -2.06 -17.99 4.45
N PHE A 128 -2.85 -17.08 3.89
CA PHE A 128 -3.35 -17.16 2.52
C PHE A 128 -2.31 -16.79 1.46
N TYR A 129 -1.20 -16.17 1.83
CA TYR A 129 -0.06 -16.08 0.92
C TYR A 129 0.51 -17.49 0.64
N ASP A 130 0.60 -18.37 1.64
CA ASP A 130 1.05 -19.76 1.42
C ASP A 130 0.00 -20.64 0.75
N GLN A 131 -1.28 -20.42 1.06
CA GLN A 131 -2.37 -21.31 0.65
C GLN A 131 -3.56 -20.51 0.16
N ASN A 132 -3.79 -20.50 -1.16
CA ASN A 132 -4.97 -19.84 -1.72
C ASN A 132 -6.26 -20.48 -1.18
N PRO A 133 -7.07 -19.76 -0.39
CA PRO A 133 -8.31 -20.29 0.18
C PRO A 133 -9.50 -20.25 -0.80
N TYR A 134 -9.35 -19.61 -1.97
CA TYR A 134 -10.40 -19.40 -2.97
C TYR A 134 -9.94 -19.85 -4.38
N PRO A 135 -9.48 -21.09 -4.56
CA PRO A 135 -8.97 -21.57 -5.86
C PRO A 135 -10.02 -21.50 -6.97
N GLU A 136 -11.30 -21.59 -6.63
CA GLU A 136 -12.42 -21.49 -7.57
C GLU A 136 -12.70 -20.07 -8.09
N SER A 137 -12.21 -19.05 -7.39
CA SER A 137 -12.37 -17.64 -7.79
C SER A 137 -11.19 -17.13 -8.61
N ALA A 138 -10.04 -17.80 -8.52
CA ALA A 138 -8.86 -17.45 -9.30
C ALA A 138 -9.06 -17.79 -10.80
N PRO A 139 -8.56 -16.96 -11.73
CA PRO A 139 -8.53 -17.32 -13.14
C PRO A 139 -7.80 -18.63 -13.38
N ALA A 140 -8.37 -19.53 -14.19
CA ALA A 140 -7.91 -20.91 -14.35
C ALA A 140 -6.49 -21.04 -14.94
N ASP A 141 -6.02 -20.02 -15.65
CA ASP A 141 -4.72 -19.93 -16.33
C ASP A 141 -3.71 -19.03 -15.61
N ARG A 142 -4.08 -18.40 -14.48
CA ARG A 142 -3.15 -17.55 -13.73
C ARG A 142 -2.14 -18.43 -12.97
N VAL A 143 -0.92 -18.48 -13.50
CA VAL A 143 0.17 -19.29 -12.96
C VAL A 143 0.69 -18.76 -11.62
N PRO A 144 1.02 -17.46 -11.44
CA PRO A 144 1.49 -16.99 -10.14
C PRO A 144 0.32 -16.63 -9.21
N TRP A 145 0.39 -17.11 -7.97
CA TRP A 145 -0.41 -16.63 -6.85
C TRP A 145 0.23 -15.40 -6.24
N VAL A 146 -0.55 -14.51 -5.61
CA VAL A 146 -0.01 -13.31 -4.96
C VAL A 146 1.08 -13.65 -3.92
N GLY A 147 0.97 -14.79 -3.25
CA GLY A 147 1.97 -15.27 -2.30
C GLY A 147 3.32 -15.60 -2.91
N ASP A 148 3.37 -15.98 -4.19
CA ASP A 148 4.63 -16.25 -4.90
C ASP A 148 5.49 -14.97 -5.03
N PHE A 149 4.87 -13.79 -4.88
CA PHE A 149 5.55 -12.51 -4.91
C PHE A 149 6.00 -12.02 -3.52
N TRP A 150 5.65 -12.71 -2.42
CA TRP A 150 5.93 -12.22 -1.06
C TRP A 150 7.41 -11.91 -0.81
N GLU A 151 8.32 -12.76 -1.30
CA GLU A 151 9.76 -12.52 -1.14
C GLU A 151 10.24 -11.24 -1.85
N MET A 152 9.48 -10.73 -2.82
CA MET A 152 9.79 -9.50 -3.53
C MET A 152 9.02 -8.28 -3.01
N PHE A 153 8.10 -8.45 -2.05
CA PHE A 153 7.27 -7.35 -1.53
C PHE A 153 8.10 -6.19 -1.00
N ALA A 154 9.21 -6.45 -0.29
CA ALA A 154 10.05 -5.38 0.23
C ALA A 154 10.58 -4.47 -0.91
N ALA A 155 11.00 -5.05 -2.03
CA ALA A 155 11.47 -4.30 -3.18
C ALA A 155 10.31 -3.61 -3.93
N GLY A 156 9.18 -4.30 -4.12
CA GLY A 156 7.98 -3.75 -4.76
C GLY A 156 7.40 -2.57 -3.99
N HIS A 157 7.21 -2.73 -2.68
CA HIS A 157 6.72 -1.68 -1.80
C HIS A 157 7.68 -0.50 -1.74
N GLN A 158 9.01 -0.74 -1.77
CA GLN A 158 9.98 0.35 -1.80
C GLN A 158 9.90 1.15 -3.13
N LEU A 159 9.68 0.47 -4.26
CA LEU A 159 9.43 1.14 -5.55
C LEU A 159 8.18 2.01 -5.48
N GLU A 160 7.08 1.47 -4.95
CA GLU A 160 5.81 2.19 -4.82
C GLU A 160 5.90 3.33 -3.79
N MET A 161 6.68 3.17 -2.72
CA MET A 161 7.00 4.23 -1.77
C MET A 161 7.77 5.37 -2.46
N SER A 162 8.71 5.05 -3.36
CA SER A 162 9.41 6.06 -4.16
C SER A 162 8.47 6.79 -5.12
N ASN A 163 7.47 6.12 -5.71
CA ASN A 163 6.43 6.78 -6.52
C ASN A 163 5.59 7.73 -5.67
N LEU A 164 5.12 7.27 -4.51
CA LEU A 164 4.35 8.08 -3.55
C LEU A 164 5.13 9.35 -3.17
N LYS A 165 6.40 9.18 -2.77
CA LYS A 165 7.31 10.27 -2.45
C LYS A 165 7.41 11.26 -3.61
N ALA A 166 7.73 10.78 -4.82
CA ALA A 166 7.89 11.64 -5.99
C ALA A 166 6.61 12.44 -6.32
N ILE A 167 5.43 11.81 -6.24
CA ILE A 167 4.15 12.47 -6.49
C ILE A 167 3.87 13.55 -5.45
N CYS A 168 4.00 13.23 -4.16
CA CYS A 168 3.71 14.16 -3.07
C CYS A 168 4.66 15.37 -3.09
N GLU A 169 5.97 15.13 -3.21
CA GLU A 169 6.98 16.19 -3.25
C GLU A 169 6.83 17.06 -4.48
N TYR A 170 6.60 16.46 -5.65
CA TYR A 170 6.39 17.23 -6.87
C TYR A 170 5.16 18.14 -6.75
N ARG A 171 4.02 17.61 -6.29
CA ARG A 171 2.80 18.40 -6.16
C ARG A 171 2.98 19.52 -5.15
N TRP A 172 3.53 19.20 -3.97
CA TRP A 172 3.76 20.17 -2.91
C TRP A 172 4.72 21.29 -3.34
N ALA A 173 5.88 20.95 -3.91
CA ALA A 173 6.88 21.91 -4.37
C ALA A 173 6.37 22.84 -5.48
N ASN A 174 5.36 22.41 -6.24
CA ASN A 174 4.77 23.17 -7.34
C ASN A 174 3.42 23.84 -6.95
N GLY A 175 3.04 23.82 -5.68
CA GLY A 175 1.77 24.42 -5.21
C GLY A 175 0.52 23.75 -5.79
N LEU A 176 0.63 22.50 -6.24
CA LEU A 176 -0.48 21.70 -6.72
C LEU A 176 -1.15 20.98 -5.55
N PRO A 177 -2.47 20.73 -5.60
CA PRO A 177 -3.14 19.89 -4.61
C PRO A 177 -2.48 18.50 -4.54
N VAL A 178 -2.01 18.09 -3.35
CA VAL A 178 -1.40 16.76 -3.16
C VAL A 178 -2.44 15.67 -3.41
N THR A 179 -3.64 15.84 -2.83
CA THR A 179 -4.86 15.12 -3.24
C THR A 179 -5.50 15.83 -4.44
N PRO A 180 -5.59 15.20 -5.62
CA PRO A 180 -6.22 15.82 -6.78
C PRO A 180 -7.70 16.12 -6.57
N THR A 181 -8.20 17.18 -7.20
CA THR A 181 -9.59 17.62 -7.08
C THR A 181 -10.60 16.60 -7.61
N TRP A 182 -10.24 15.87 -8.68
CA TRP A 182 -11.08 14.82 -9.26
C TRP A 182 -11.34 13.66 -8.28
N MET A 183 -10.50 13.48 -7.26
CA MET A 183 -10.76 12.47 -6.22
C MET A 183 -11.90 12.89 -5.29
N SER A 184 -12.28 14.16 -5.26
CA SER A 184 -13.41 14.68 -4.47
C SER A 184 -14.72 14.75 -5.26
N GLU A 185 -14.70 14.38 -6.55
CA GLU A 185 -15.85 14.22 -7.45
C GLU A 185 -16.37 12.78 -7.43
#